data_AF-A0A2C5YVQ0-F1
#
_entry.id   AF-A0A2C5YVQ0-F1
#
_cell.length_a   1.000
_cell.length_b   1.000
_cell.length_c   1.000
_cell.angle_alpha   90.00
_cell.angle_beta   90.00
_cell.angle_gamma   90.00
#
_symmetry.space_group_name_H-M   'P 1'
#
loop_
_entity.id
_entity.type
_entity.pdbx_description
1 polymer ?
#
loop_
_entity_poly.entity_id
_entity_poly.type
_entity_poly.pdbx_seq_one_letter_code
_entity_poly.pdbx_strand_id
1 'polypeptide(L)'
;MPRTLLIIDQIDTLVATTAIAAESVQSALLSLRKLVDATVLTFSADDALIHTQNTRLERQHASLVLAHAHAARTVVSLRCLDSGPAPDVSGVMRISSHRRNPLDGHDQVPLPPDAEYLYHVAADGSVTVFERGT
;
A
#
# COMPACT_ATOMS: atom_id res chain seq x y z
N MET A 1 3.66 -8.81 26.40
CA MET A 1 3.17 -7.46 26.04
C MET A 1 2.20 -7.62 24.87
N PRO A 2 1.08 -6.89 24.82
CA PRO A 2 0.17 -6.94 23.68
C PRO A 2 0.85 -6.37 22.42
N ARG A 3 0.62 -7.01 21.27
CA ARG A 3 1.14 -6.56 19.98
C ARG A 3 0.23 -5.47 19.43
N THR A 4 0.77 -4.29 19.15
CA THR A 4 0.04 -3.12 18.68
C THR A 4 0.19 -2.95 17.17
N LEU A 5 -0.93 -2.93 16.45
CA LEU A 5 -1.01 -2.67 15.02
C LEU A 5 -1.59 -1.27 14.77
N LEU A 6 -0.84 -0.43 14.05
CA LEU A 6 -1.31 0.87 13.59
C LEU A 6 -1.85 0.76 12.17
N ILE A 7 -3.10 1.16 11.95
CA ILE A 7 -3.70 1.26 10.62
C ILE A 7 -4.04 2.73 10.38
N ILE A 8 -3.53 3.30 9.29
CA ILE A 8 -3.88 4.64 8.86
C ILE A 8 -4.39 4.55 7.43
N ASP A 9 -5.67 4.88 7.28
CA ASP A 9 -6.34 4.89 6.00
C ASP A 9 -6.22 6.26 5.31
N GLN A 10 -5.92 6.26 4.01
CA GLN A 10 -5.81 7.41 3.12
C GLN A 10 -4.95 8.56 3.67
N ILE A 11 -3.75 8.25 4.15
CA ILE A 11 -2.83 9.25 4.75
C ILE A 11 -2.39 10.34 3.78
N ASP A 12 -2.42 10.04 2.48
CA ASP A 12 -2.22 10.99 1.38
C ASP A 12 -3.24 12.15 1.38
N THR A 13 -4.45 11.92 1.90
CA THR A 13 -5.47 12.97 2.07
C THR A 13 -4.95 14.13 2.92
N LEU A 14 -4.03 13.87 3.87
CA LEU A 14 -3.42 14.92 4.68
C LEU A 14 -2.59 15.88 3.83
N VAL A 15 -1.83 15.37 2.86
CA VAL A 15 -1.06 16.21 1.92
C VAL A 15 -1.99 16.91 0.93
N ALA A 16 -3.08 16.26 0.53
CA ALA A 16 -4.06 16.83 -0.40
C ALA A 16 -4.90 17.97 0.19
N THR A 17 -5.25 17.88 1.48
CA THR A 17 -6.20 18.80 2.12
C THR A 17 -5.53 19.83 3.01
N THR A 18 -4.22 19.73 3.23
CA THR A 18 -3.46 20.66 4.07
C THR A 18 -2.24 21.21 3.33
N ALA A 19 -1.61 22.23 3.89
CA ALA A 19 -0.34 22.76 3.37
C ALA A 19 0.89 22.02 3.93
N ILE A 20 0.70 20.85 4.56
CA ILE A 20 1.80 20.06 5.15
C ILE A 20 2.61 19.40 4.04
N ALA A 21 3.93 19.54 4.11
CA ALA A 21 4.82 18.88 3.15
C ALA A 21 4.86 17.36 3.38
N ALA A 22 4.93 16.59 2.29
CA ALA A 22 5.07 15.13 2.33
C ALA A 22 6.18 14.64 3.26
N GLU A 23 7.33 15.32 3.29
CA GLU A 23 8.46 15.00 4.19
C GLU A 23 8.08 15.07 5.67
N SER A 24 7.27 16.07 6.07
CA SER A 24 6.79 16.20 7.44
C SER A 24 5.88 15.03 7.82
N VAL A 25 5.02 14.59 6.89
CA VAL A 25 4.17 13.40 7.07
C VAL A 25 5.02 12.14 7.21
N GLN A 26 6.03 11.96 6.34
CA GLN A 26 6.97 10.84 6.41
C GLN A 26 7.69 10.77 7.76
N SER A 27 8.18 11.91 8.25
CA SER A 27 8.87 12.01 9.55
C SER A 27 7.94 11.64 10.73
N ALA A 28 6.69 12.10 10.70
CA ALA A 28 5.68 11.75 11.70
C ALA A 28 5.37 10.24 11.68
N LEU A 29 5.19 9.65 10.50
CA LEU A 29 4.94 8.21 10.33
C LEU A 29 6.12 7.37 10.82
N LEU A 30 7.35 7.78 10.53
CA LEU A 30 8.56 7.12 11.06
C LEU A 30 8.62 7.16 12.59
N SER A 31 8.16 8.24 13.21
CA SER A 31 8.09 8.36 14.67
C SER A 31 7.04 7.42 15.26
N LEU A 32 5.85 7.34 14.64
CA LEU A 32 4.79 6.43 15.05
C LEU A 32 5.21 4.95 14.92
N ARG A 33 5.94 4.59 13.85
CA ARG A 33 6.46 3.24 13.63
C ARG A 33 7.38 2.74 14.76
N LYS A 34 7.99 3.63 15.55
CA LYS A 34 8.82 3.26 16.71
C LYS A 34 8.00 2.85 17.94
N LEU A 35 6.72 3.20 17.97
CA LEU A 35 5.83 2.99 19.11
C LEU A 35 4.92 1.77 18.94
N VAL A 36 4.93 1.12 17.77
CA VAL A 36 4.03 0.03 17.41
C VAL A 36 4.79 -1.13 16.77
N ASP A 37 4.23 -2.34 16.84
CA ASP A 37 4.86 -3.54 16.31
C ASP A 37 4.72 -3.67 14.78
N ALA A 38 3.67 -3.08 14.22
CA ALA A 38 3.38 -3.10 12.78
C ALA A 38 2.57 -1.87 12.36
N THR A 39 2.69 -1.50 11.09
CA THR A 39 1.95 -0.38 10.50
C THR A 39 1.41 -0.78 9.13
N VAL A 40 0.13 -0.49 8.89
CA VAL A 40 -0.53 -0.59 7.59
C VAL A 40 -0.94 0.82 7.18
N LEU A 41 -0.49 1.24 6.01
CA LEU A 41 -0.80 2.53 5.41
C LEU A 41 -1.50 2.27 4.08
N THR A 42 -2.60 2.98 3.81
CA THR A 42 -3.26 2.96 2.50
C THR A 42 -3.06 4.31 1.80
N PHE A 43 -2.96 4.26 0.47
CA PHE A 43 -2.71 5.43 -0.38
C PHE A 43 -3.54 5.34 -1.66
N SER A 44 -3.97 6.48 -2.20
CA SER A 44 -4.41 6.55 -3.60
C SER A 44 -3.19 6.53 -4.53
N ALA A 45 -2.86 5.36 -5.10
CA ALA A 45 -1.61 5.17 -5.84
C ALA A 45 -1.70 5.54 -7.33
N ASP A 46 -2.88 5.56 -7.94
CA ASP A 46 -3.04 5.73 -9.39
C ASP A 46 -2.60 7.12 -9.85
N ASP A 47 -3.07 8.17 -9.17
CA ASP A 47 -2.62 9.55 -9.44
C ASP A 47 -1.13 9.71 -9.16
N ALA A 48 -0.60 9.00 -8.16
CA ALA A 48 0.78 9.09 -7.72
C ALA A 48 1.79 8.46 -8.69
N LEU A 49 1.44 7.30 -9.25
CA LEU A 49 2.39 6.41 -9.94
C LEU A 49 2.17 6.32 -11.45
N ILE A 50 0.97 6.64 -11.94
CA ILE A 50 0.61 6.46 -13.35
C ILE A 50 0.59 7.80 -14.10
N HIS A 51 0.13 8.86 -13.45
CA HIS A 51 -0.05 10.17 -14.09
C HIS A 51 1.23 11.02 -14.10
N THR A 52 1.36 11.89 -15.10
CA THR A 52 2.47 12.86 -15.15
C THR A 52 2.26 13.96 -14.12
N GLN A 53 3.26 14.17 -13.26
CA GLN A 53 3.19 15.12 -12.16
C GLN A 53 3.60 16.53 -12.60
N ASN A 54 2.62 17.37 -12.87
CA ASN A 54 2.75 18.76 -13.31
C ASN A 54 2.70 19.77 -12.15
N THR A 55 1.95 19.47 -11.09
CA THR A 55 1.79 20.39 -9.95
C THR A 55 2.73 20.05 -8.79
N ARG A 56 2.85 20.97 -7.83
CA ARG A 56 3.59 20.70 -6.58
C ARG A 56 2.87 19.64 -5.74
N LEU A 57 1.54 19.69 -5.69
CA LEU A 57 0.72 18.75 -4.94
C LEU A 57 0.92 17.32 -5.46
N GLU A 58 0.79 17.14 -6.77
CA GLU A 58 1.08 15.90 -7.51
C GLU A 58 2.46 15.32 -7.19
N ARG A 59 3.51 16.15 -7.25
CA ARG A 59 4.88 15.72 -6.89
C ARG A 59 5.04 15.33 -5.43
N GLN A 60 4.38 16.04 -4.52
CA GLN A 60 4.42 15.71 -3.08
C GLN A 60 3.70 14.40 -2.79
N HIS A 61 2.54 14.19 -3.39
CA HIS A 61 1.78 12.95 -3.30
C HIS A 61 2.59 11.76 -3.85
N ALA A 62 3.15 11.88 -5.05
CA ALA A 62 4.01 10.86 -5.65
C ALA A 62 5.25 10.55 -4.79
N SER A 63 5.90 11.59 -4.24
CA SER A 63 7.05 11.43 -3.34
C SER A 63 6.67 10.67 -2.05
N LEU A 64 5.51 10.96 -1.47
CA LEU A 64 5.02 10.27 -0.28
C LEU A 64 4.78 8.78 -0.55
N VAL A 65 4.03 8.47 -1.62
CA VAL A 65 3.70 7.08 -1.99
C VAL A 65 4.96 6.29 -2.30
N LEU A 66 5.87 6.83 -3.13
CA LEU A 66 7.11 6.14 -3.50
C LEU A 66 8.03 5.89 -2.31
N ALA A 67 8.18 6.87 -1.41
CA ALA A 67 9.01 6.72 -0.21
C ALA A 67 8.50 5.59 0.69
N HIS A 68 7.17 5.51 0.90
CA HIS A 68 6.59 4.46 1.73
C HIS A 68 6.55 3.10 1.03
N ALA A 69 6.28 3.05 -0.28
CA ALA A 69 6.36 1.80 -1.04
C ALA A 69 7.77 1.21 -1.00
N HIS A 70 8.82 2.04 -1.12
CA HIS A 70 10.20 1.60 -0.99
C HIS A 70 10.55 1.13 0.43
N ALA A 71 10.08 1.84 1.46
CA ALA A 71 10.36 1.50 2.86
C ALA A 71 9.47 0.37 3.44
N ALA A 72 8.47 -0.09 2.68
CA ALA A 72 7.55 -1.14 3.09
C ALA A 72 8.20 -2.52 2.95
N ARG A 73 7.88 -3.41 3.90
CA ARG A 73 8.28 -4.82 3.82
C ARG A 73 7.46 -5.56 2.76
N THR A 74 6.19 -5.18 2.61
CA THR A 74 5.26 -5.73 1.65
C THR A 74 4.40 -4.60 1.12
N VAL A 75 4.21 -4.55 -0.19
CA VAL A 75 3.27 -3.67 -0.88
C VAL A 75 2.14 -4.54 -1.41
N VAL A 76 0.92 -4.19 -1.05
CA VAL A 76 -0.30 -4.80 -1.61
C VAL A 76 -0.95 -3.75 -2.51
N SER A 77 -1.02 -4.03 -3.81
CA SER A 77 -1.69 -3.16 -4.77
C SER A 77 -3.00 -3.79 -5.25
N LEU A 78 -4.04 -2.96 -5.34
CA LEU A 78 -5.32 -3.31 -5.90
C LEU A 78 -5.48 -2.54 -7.21
N ARG A 79 -5.85 -3.23 -8.29
CA ARG A 79 -6.14 -2.60 -9.58
C ARG A 79 -7.42 -3.18 -10.16
N CYS A 80 -8.18 -2.35 -10.87
CA CYS A 80 -9.31 -2.83 -11.68
C CYS A 80 -8.80 -3.72 -12.82
N LEU A 81 -9.70 -4.51 -13.41
CA LEU A 81 -9.39 -5.27 -14.62
C LEU A 81 -9.20 -4.33 -15.81
N ASP A 82 -8.14 -4.53 -16.57
CA ASP A 82 -7.87 -3.77 -17.81
C ASP A 82 -8.96 -3.99 -18.87
N SER A 83 -9.65 -5.13 -18.81
CA SER A 83 -10.77 -5.49 -19.70
C SER A 83 -12.10 -4.83 -19.34
N GLY A 84 -12.16 -4.09 -18.22
CA GLY A 84 -13.41 -3.60 -17.64
C GLY A 84 -14.06 -4.59 -16.67
N PRO A 85 -15.13 -4.18 -15.98
CA PRO A 85 -15.74 -4.91 -14.87
C PRO A 85 -16.33 -6.25 -15.33
N ALA A 86 -16.13 -7.29 -14.53
CA ALA A 86 -16.77 -8.60 -14.69
C ALA A 86 -17.75 -8.84 -13.53
N PRO A 87 -18.82 -9.63 -13.73
CA PRO A 87 -19.81 -9.89 -12.68
C PRO A 87 -19.21 -10.45 -11.39
N ASP A 88 -18.26 -11.38 -11.54
CA ASP A 88 -17.71 -12.16 -10.43
C ASP A 88 -16.26 -11.78 -10.10
N VAL A 89 -15.74 -10.69 -10.68
CA VAL A 89 -14.36 -10.23 -10.46
C VAL A 89 -14.34 -8.70 -10.40
N SER A 90 -13.97 -8.17 -9.25
CA SER A 90 -13.81 -6.73 -9.03
C SER A 90 -12.45 -6.23 -9.50
N GLY A 91 -11.40 -7.03 -9.35
CA GLY A 91 -10.06 -6.64 -9.78
C GLY A 91 -8.98 -7.64 -9.44
N VAL A 92 -7.75 -7.14 -9.53
CA VAL A 92 -6.52 -7.89 -9.24
C VAL A 92 -5.87 -7.33 -7.97
N MET A 93 -5.51 -8.22 -7.06
CA MET A 93 -4.67 -7.93 -5.91
C MET A 93 -3.27 -8.50 -6.15
N ARG A 94 -2.24 -7.65 -6.08
CA ARG A 94 -0.84 -8.07 -6.18
C ARG A 94 -0.12 -7.81 -4.87
N ILE A 95 0.57 -8.83 -4.38
CA ILE A 95 1.46 -8.77 -3.22
C ILE A 95 2.89 -8.75 -3.76
N SER A 96 3.66 -7.73 -3.37
CA SER A 96 5.09 -7.64 -3.66
C SER A 96 5.85 -7.47 -2.36
N SER A 97 6.72 -8.41 -2.03
CA SER A 97 7.51 -8.38 -0.80
C SER A 97 8.93 -7.93 -1.09
N HIS A 98 9.48 -7.12 -0.19
CA HIS A 98 10.89 -6.74 -0.28
C HIS A 98 11.75 -8.00 -0.18
N ARG A 99 12.67 -8.17 -1.14
CA ARG A 99 13.61 -9.30 -1.14
C ARG A 99 14.46 -9.18 0.12
N ARG A 100 14.59 -10.27 0.88
CA ARG A 100 15.44 -10.32 2.08
C ARG A 100 16.84 -9.88 1.68
N ASN A 101 17.35 -8.80 2.26
CA ASN A 101 18.75 -8.45 2.08
C ASN A 101 19.58 -9.53 2.80
N PRO A 102 20.66 -10.07 2.20
CA PRO A 102 21.57 -10.98 2.91
C PRO A 102 22.12 -10.41 4.23
N LEU A 103 22.11 -9.07 4.38
CA LEU A 103 22.49 -8.36 5.60
C LEU A 103 21.37 -8.28 6.65
N ASP A 104 20.13 -8.64 6.31
CA ASP A 104 19.04 -8.69 7.27
C ASP A 104 19.22 -9.89 8.20
N GLY A 105 19.25 -9.63 9.51
CA GLY A 105 19.46 -10.65 10.54
C GLY A 105 18.53 -11.86 10.40
N HIS A 106 19.00 -13.03 10.84
CA HIS A 106 18.29 -14.29 10.67
C HIS A 106 16.91 -14.37 11.35
N ASP A 107 16.61 -13.48 12.31
CA ASP A 107 15.35 -13.43 13.08
C ASP A 107 14.17 -12.77 12.35
N GLN A 108 14.32 -12.40 11.07
CA GLN A 108 13.22 -11.83 10.30
C GLN A 108 12.17 -12.89 9.94
N VAL A 109 10.92 -12.66 10.38
CA VAL A 109 9.73 -13.42 9.97
C VAL A 109 9.69 -13.51 8.43
N PRO A 110 9.49 -14.71 7.85
CA PRO A 110 9.35 -14.88 6.41
C PRO A 110 8.25 -14.00 5.86
N LEU A 111 8.56 -13.27 4.77
CA LEU A 111 7.57 -12.47 4.06
C LEU A 111 6.78 -13.35 3.08
N PRO A 112 5.52 -13.02 2.79
CA PRO A 112 4.75 -13.73 1.77
C PRO A 112 5.47 -13.62 0.42
N PRO A 113 5.45 -14.69 -0.41
CA PRO A 113 6.01 -14.63 -1.74
C PRO A 113 5.27 -13.59 -2.60
N ASP A 114 5.94 -13.10 -3.64
CA ASP A 114 5.28 -12.29 -4.66
C ASP A 114 4.13 -13.11 -5.26
N ALA A 115 2.92 -12.57 -5.25
CA ALA A 115 1.72 -13.29 -5.65
C ALA A 115 0.69 -12.35 -6.29
N GLU A 116 -0.13 -12.89 -7.18
CA GLU A 116 -1.23 -12.16 -7.83
C GLU A 116 -2.51 -12.99 -7.72
N TYR A 117 -3.58 -12.33 -7.27
CA TYR A 117 -4.90 -12.91 -7.05
C TYR A 117 -5.97 -12.08 -7.72
N LEU A 118 -7.08 -12.72 -8.04
CA LEU A 118 -8.34 -12.03 -8.33
C LEU A 118 -9.09 -11.81 -7.02
N TYR A 119 -9.81 -10.69 -6.94
CA TYR A 119 -10.72 -10.45 -5.83
C TYR A 119 -12.10 -10.03 -6.34
N HIS A 120 -13.13 -10.38 -5.58
CA HIS A 120 -14.49 -9.95 -5.79
C HIS A 120 -15.05 -9.36 -4.50
N VAL A 121 -15.63 -8.17 -4.61
CA VAL A 121 -16.40 -7.51 -3.56
C VAL A 121 -17.86 -7.59 -3.95
N ALA A 122 -18.63 -8.37 -3.21
CA ALA A 122 -20.05 -8.55 -3.45
C ALA A 122 -20.85 -7.34 -2.93
N ALA A 123 -22.11 -7.23 -3.36
CA ALA A 123 -23.00 -6.13 -2.98
C ALA A 123 -23.30 -6.06 -1.47
N ASP A 124 -23.14 -7.17 -0.75
CA ASP A 124 -23.27 -7.26 0.70
C ASP A 124 -21.99 -6.87 1.46
N GLY A 125 -20.92 -6.52 0.73
CA GLY A 125 -19.61 -6.17 1.27
C GLY A 125 -18.72 -7.38 1.59
N SER A 126 -19.16 -8.61 1.30
CA SER A 126 -18.29 -9.78 1.41
C SER A 126 -17.18 -9.75 0.36
N VAL A 127 -16.00 -10.26 0.74
CA VAL A 127 -14.81 -10.26 -0.12
C VAL A 127 -14.30 -11.68 -0.30
N THR A 128 -14.13 -12.10 -1.55
CA THR A 128 -13.47 -13.36 -1.90
C THR A 128 -12.18 -13.08 -2.67
N VAL A 129 -11.16 -13.90 -2.44
CA VAL A 129 -9.85 -13.83 -3.10
C VAL A 129 -9.53 -15.22 -3.64
N PHE A 130 -9.13 -15.31 -4.91
CA PHE A 130 -8.88 -16.57 -5.60
C PHE A 130 -7.77 -16.46 -6.63
N GLU A 131 -7.16 -17.60 -6.98
CA GLU A 131 -6.09 -17.66 -7.97
C GLU A 131 -6.64 -17.44 -9.39
N ARG A 132 -5.77 -16.95 -10.29
CA ARG A 132 -6.14 -16.75 -11.68
C ARG A 132 -6.06 -18.08 -12.44
N GLY A 133 -7.21 -18.68 -12.75
CA GLY A 133 -7.32 -19.77 -13.72
C GLY A 133 -7.12 -21.19 -13.16
N THR A 134 -7.84 -21.53 -12.10
CA THR A 134 -8.14 -22.92 -11.72
C THR A 134 -9.57 -23.29 -12.07
#